data_AF-A0A9E2HGT7-F1
#
_entry.id   AF-A0A9E2HGT7-F1
#
_cell.length_a   1.000
_cell.length_b   1.000
_cell.length_c   1.000
_cell.angle_alpha   90.00
_cell.angle_beta   90.00
_cell.angle_gamma   90.00
#
_symmetry.space_group_name_H-M   'P 1'
#
loop_
_entity.id
_entity.type
_entity.pdbx_description
1 polymer ?
#
loop_
_entity_poly.entity_id
_entity_poly.type
_entity_poly.pdbx_seq_one_letter_code
_entity_poly.pdbx_strand_id
1 'polypeptide(L)'
;MKRFAACLFLTLSACGAEASGAPQAAADAVLARREIAPDFTVVAVSPDADGAGFAALAREICGETTMCKVGIWTDPARLPTGFPMTVQEVEDQAFMYTHNRNTGFEQTVWLCDRYPQPNPAHCFPPL
;
A
#
# COMPACT_ATOMS: atom_id res chain seq x y z
N MET A 1 -61.76 25.33 5.91
CA MET A 1 -60.79 26.18 5.19
C MET A 1 -59.57 26.47 6.08
N LYS A 2 -58.48 25.71 5.93
CA LYS A 2 -57.09 26.14 6.17
C LYS A 2 -56.15 25.02 5.70
N ARG A 3 -55.12 25.42 4.97
CA ARG A 3 -54.26 24.62 4.08
C ARG A 3 -53.24 23.81 4.89
N PHE A 4 -53.12 22.50 4.63
CA PHE A 4 -51.91 21.74 4.98
C PHE A 4 -51.01 21.69 3.75
N ALA A 5 -49.86 22.33 3.86
CA ALA A 5 -48.77 22.24 2.90
C ALA A 5 -48.20 20.81 2.92
N ALA A 6 -47.92 20.29 1.73
CA ALA A 6 -47.40 18.96 1.48
C ALA A 6 -46.07 18.71 2.19
N CYS A 7 -46.02 17.68 3.03
CA CYS A 7 -44.78 17.07 3.47
C CYS A 7 -44.53 15.86 2.55
N LEU A 8 -43.86 16.09 1.42
CA LEU A 8 -43.40 15.05 0.51
C LEU A 8 -41.87 15.02 0.58
N PHE A 9 -41.33 14.34 1.59
CA PHE A 9 -39.91 13.98 1.65
C PHE A 9 -39.81 12.45 1.69
N LEU A 10 -39.96 11.84 0.52
CA LEU A 10 -39.60 10.45 0.24
C LEU A 10 -38.33 10.50 -0.61
N THR A 11 -37.16 10.40 0.02
CA THR A 11 -36.03 9.59 -0.45
C THR A 11 -34.95 9.55 0.63
N LEU A 12 -34.77 8.36 1.19
CA LEU A 12 -33.59 7.95 1.92
C LEU A 12 -32.45 7.87 0.89
N SER A 13 -31.74 8.97 0.63
CA SER A 13 -30.53 8.91 -0.18
C SER A 13 -29.42 8.31 0.68
N ALA A 14 -29.17 7.02 0.46
CA ALA A 14 -28.01 6.34 1.01
C ALA A 14 -26.76 7.18 0.71
N CYS A 15 -26.06 7.58 1.76
CA CYS A 15 -24.66 7.94 1.65
C CYS A 15 -23.95 6.69 1.13
N GLY A 16 -23.64 6.67 -0.17
CA GLY A 16 -22.73 5.68 -0.72
C GLY A 16 -21.37 5.93 -0.10
N ALA A 17 -21.07 5.22 0.98
CA ALA A 17 -19.69 5.03 1.38
C ALA A 17 -19.05 4.20 0.26
N GLU A 18 -18.29 4.84 -0.62
CA GLU A 18 -17.31 4.16 -1.47
C GLU A 18 -16.24 3.60 -0.53
N ALA A 19 -16.55 2.47 0.10
CA ALA A 19 -15.63 1.78 0.98
C ALA A 19 -14.52 1.16 0.12
N SER A 20 -13.41 1.89 -0.04
CA SER A 20 -12.07 1.41 0.30
C SER A 20 -11.78 -0.08 0.02
N GLY A 21 -12.07 -0.57 -1.19
CA GLY A 21 -11.77 -1.94 -1.58
C GLY A 21 -10.28 -2.17 -1.87
N ALA A 22 -9.55 -1.13 -2.29
CA ALA A 22 -8.14 -1.25 -2.67
C ALA A 22 -7.23 -1.71 -1.51
N PRO A 23 -7.32 -1.15 -0.28
CA PRO A 23 -6.57 -1.66 0.86
C PRO A 23 -6.83 -3.15 1.14
N GLN A 24 -8.09 -3.55 1.13
CA GLN A 24 -8.47 -4.93 1.40
C GLN A 24 -7.98 -5.88 0.30
N ALA A 25 -8.11 -5.49 -0.97
CA ALA A 25 -7.63 -6.28 -2.09
C ALA A 25 -6.11 -6.53 -2.02
N ALA A 26 -5.32 -5.53 -1.61
CA ALA A 26 -3.89 -5.72 -1.41
C ALA A 26 -3.58 -6.67 -0.24
N ALA A 27 -4.33 -6.60 0.86
CA ALA A 27 -4.21 -7.51 1.98
C ALA A 27 -4.58 -8.96 1.59
N ASP A 28 -5.67 -9.13 0.84
CA ASP A 28 -6.13 -10.45 0.35
C ASP A 28 -5.13 -11.06 -0.65
N ALA A 29 -4.36 -10.23 -1.35
CA ALA A 29 -3.33 -10.66 -2.29
C ALA A 29 -2.02 -11.10 -1.62
N VAL A 30 -1.86 -10.99 -0.29
CA VAL A 30 -0.61 -11.36 0.39
C VAL A 30 -0.36 -12.86 0.32
N LEU A 31 0.79 -13.24 -0.25
CA LEU A 31 1.25 -14.63 -0.37
C LEU A 31 2.26 -15.02 0.72
N ALA A 32 3.11 -14.07 1.12
CA ALA A 32 4.07 -14.28 2.20
C ALA A 32 4.45 -12.95 2.85
N ARG A 33 4.81 -13.00 4.14
CA ARG A 33 5.32 -11.85 4.89
C ARG A 33 6.39 -12.34 5.86
N ARG A 34 7.49 -11.60 6.01
CA ARG A 34 8.50 -11.84 7.04
C ARG A 34 9.27 -10.58 7.39
N GLU A 35 9.78 -10.54 8.61
CA GLU A 35 10.77 -9.55 9.02
C GLU A 35 12.17 -10.04 8.64
N ILE A 36 13.00 -9.19 8.05
CA ILE A 36 14.38 -9.53 7.63
C ILE A 36 15.46 -8.71 8.36
N ALA A 37 15.04 -7.66 9.06
CA ALA A 37 15.86 -6.83 9.94
C ALA A 37 14.94 -6.05 10.90
N PRO A 38 15.47 -5.48 12.00
CA PRO A 38 14.71 -4.56 12.81
C PRO A 38 14.09 -3.46 11.94
N ASP A 39 12.80 -3.22 12.16
CA ASP A 39 11.99 -2.23 11.44
C ASP A 39 11.81 -2.51 9.94
N PHE A 40 12.19 -3.68 9.41
CA PHE A 40 12.03 -4.00 7.98
C PHE A 40 11.28 -5.32 7.76
N THR A 41 10.01 -5.19 7.36
CA THR A 41 9.18 -6.26 6.84
C THR A 41 9.21 -6.32 5.30
N VAL A 42 9.35 -7.53 4.75
CA VAL A 42 9.13 -7.78 3.31
C VAL A 42 7.86 -8.59 3.11
N VAL A 43 7.15 -8.29 2.03
CA VAL A 43 5.87 -8.90 1.66
C VAL A 43 5.93 -9.35 0.22
N ALA A 44 5.50 -10.58 -0.06
CA ALA A 44 5.14 -11.00 -1.40
C ALA A 44 3.62 -10.92 -1.54
N VAL A 45 3.16 -10.26 -2.60
CA VAL A 45 1.77 -10.24 -3.02
C VAL A 45 1.62 -11.02 -4.33
N SER A 46 0.38 -11.34 -4.70
CA SER A 46 0.07 -12.03 -5.95
C SER A 46 0.63 -11.27 -7.17
N PRO A 47 1.12 -11.96 -8.21
CA PRO A 47 1.64 -11.32 -9.42
C PRO A 47 0.64 -10.45 -10.19
N ASP A 48 -0.65 -10.51 -9.89
CA ASP A 48 -1.72 -9.68 -10.48
C ASP A 48 -2.22 -8.58 -9.54
N ALA A 49 -1.61 -8.42 -8.36
CA ALA A 49 -2.03 -7.43 -7.38
C ALA A 49 -1.98 -6.00 -7.93
N ASP A 50 -3.09 -5.29 -7.77
CA ASP A 50 -3.19 -3.85 -8.03
C ASP A 50 -2.37 -3.08 -6.98
N GLY A 51 -1.54 -2.17 -7.46
CA GLY A 51 -0.70 -1.32 -6.63
C GLY A 51 -1.52 -0.33 -5.79
N ALA A 52 -2.77 -0.02 -6.15
CA ALA A 52 -3.59 0.99 -5.47
C ALA A 52 -3.70 0.80 -3.94
N GLY A 53 -3.61 -0.44 -3.44
CA GLY A 53 -3.68 -0.75 -2.01
C GLY A 53 -2.35 -0.84 -1.26
N PHE A 54 -1.20 -0.82 -1.94
CA PHE A 54 0.10 -1.13 -1.33
C PHE A 54 0.50 -0.17 -0.21
N ALA A 55 0.25 1.12 -0.37
CA ALA A 55 0.56 2.11 0.66
C ALA A 55 -0.31 1.93 1.92
N ALA A 56 -1.58 1.55 1.77
CA ALA A 56 -2.45 1.27 2.90
C ALA A 56 -2.03 -0.02 3.62
N LEU A 57 -1.75 -1.08 2.86
CA LEU A 57 -1.21 -2.34 3.39
C LEU A 57 0.09 -2.11 4.18
N ALA A 58 1.02 -1.31 3.64
CA ALA A 58 2.28 -1.01 4.30
C ALA A 58 2.09 -0.21 5.61
N ARG A 59 1.18 0.76 5.63
CA ARG A 59 0.83 1.50 6.86
C ARG A 59 0.24 0.57 7.93
N GLU A 60 -0.64 -0.33 7.53
CA GLU A 60 -1.22 -1.34 8.43
C GLU A 60 -0.14 -2.26 9.01
N ILE A 61 0.78 -2.73 8.17
CA ILE A 61 1.93 -3.54 8.58
C ILE A 61 2.79 -2.81 9.62
N CYS A 62 3.02 -1.51 9.44
CA CYS A 62 3.84 -0.70 10.34
C CYS A 62 3.18 -0.42 11.69
N GLY A 63 1.85 -0.30 11.74
CA GLY A 63 1.11 0.02 12.96
C GLY A 63 1.71 1.24 13.69
N GLU A 64 1.99 1.08 14.98
CA GLU A 64 2.53 2.13 15.85
C GLU A 64 4.07 2.17 15.92
N THR A 65 4.77 1.42 15.07
CA THR A 65 6.24 1.36 15.10
C THR A 65 6.84 2.73 14.77
N THR A 66 7.86 3.14 15.55
CA THR A 66 8.49 4.45 15.40
C THR A 66 9.27 4.58 14.09
N MET A 67 10.02 3.54 13.72
CA MET A 67 10.71 3.44 12.44
C MET A 67 10.17 2.19 11.75
N CYS A 68 9.78 2.30 10.48
CA CYS A 68 9.22 1.17 9.77
C CYS A 68 9.55 1.25 8.28
N LYS A 69 9.94 0.11 7.72
CA LYS A 69 10.17 -0.12 6.30
C LYS A 69 9.36 -1.33 5.88
N VAL A 70 8.63 -1.17 4.78
CA VAL A 70 7.86 -2.27 4.18
C VAL A 70 8.19 -2.31 2.69
N GLY A 71 8.80 -3.42 2.27
CA GLY A 71 9.04 -3.70 0.86
C GLY A 71 8.03 -4.71 0.35
N ILE A 72 7.51 -4.49 -0.86
CA ILE A 72 6.56 -5.39 -1.52
C ILE A 72 7.16 -5.91 -2.82
N TRP A 73 7.10 -7.22 -3.00
CA TRP A 73 7.44 -7.95 -4.22
C TRP A 73 6.20 -8.59 -4.81
N THR A 74 6.18 -8.71 -6.13
CA THR A 74 5.11 -9.42 -6.87
C THR A 74 5.56 -10.79 -7.38
N ASP A 75 6.85 -11.09 -7.31
CA ASP A 75 7.40 -12.43 -7.50
C ASP A 75 7.81 -13.02 -6.13
N PRO A 76 7.08 -14.00 -5.60
CA PRO A 76 7.43 -14.66 -4.34
C PRO A 76 8.81 -15.34 -4.36
N ALA A 77 9.32 -15.74 -5.52
CA ALA A 77 10.65 -16.32 -5.66
C ALA A 77 11.77 -15.27 -5.49
N ARG A 78 11.40 -13.98 -5.53
CA ARG A 78 12.27 -12.82 -5.33
C ARG A 78 12.11 -12.16 -3.97
N LEU A 79 11.29 -12.75 -3.09
CA LEU A 79 11.12 -12.20 -1.75
C LEU A 79 12.40 -12.39 -0.93
N PRO A 80 13.06 -11.32 -0.48
CA PRO A 80 14.32 -11.45 0.24
C PRO A 80 14.18 -12.22 1.54
N THR A 81 15.23 -12.96 1.90
CA THR A 81 15.29 -13.68 3.19
C THR A 81 16.17 -12.99 4.23
N GLY A 82 16.89 -11.94 3.85
CA GLY A 82 17.86 -11.26 4.69
C GLY A 82 18.66 -10.21 3.93
N PHE A 83 19.63 -9.62 4.61
CA PHE A 83 20.62 -8.75 4.00
C PHE A 83 21.97 -9.46 3.81
N PRO A 84 22.74 -9.10 2.78
CA PRO A 84 22.40 -8.18 1.69
C PRO A 84 21.38 -8.80 0.72
N MET A 85 20.55 -7.95 0.10
CA MET A 85 19.71 -8.36 -1.04
C MET A 85 20.58 -8.52 -2.29
N THR A 86 20.21 -9.45 -3.16
CA THR A 86 20.78 -9.59 -4.50
C THR A 86 20.32 -8.44 -5.41
N VAL A 87 21.03 -8.21 -6.50
CA VAL A 87 20.64 -7.20 -7.51
C VAL A 87 19.23 -7.46 -8.03
N GLN A 88 18.91 -8.72 -8.37
CA GLN A 88 17.59 -9.10 -8.86
C GLN A 88 16.49 -8.87 -7.82
N GLU A 89 16.75 -9.13 -6.54
CA GLU A 89 15.81 -8.82 -5.47
C GLU A 89 15.55 -7.31 -5.33
N VAL A 90 16.54 -6.46 -5.59
CA VAL A 90 16.36 -5.00 -5.57
C VAL A 90 15.60 -4.53 -6.81
N GLU A 91 15.94 -5.02 -8.00
CA GLU A 91 15.29 -4.67 -9.27
C GLU A 91 13.82 -5.10 -9.31
N ASP A 92 13.50 -6.27 -8.76
CA ASP A 92 12.14 -6.83 -8.77
C ASP A 92 11.25 -6.27 -7.64
N GLN A 93 11.76 -5.35 -6.80
CA GLN A 93 10.97 -4.71 -5.76
C GLN A 93 9.89 -3.82 -6.38
N ALA A 94 8.62 -4.15 -6.15
CA ALA A 94 7.49 -3.42 -6.73
C ALA A 94 7.21 -2.09 -6.01
N PHE A 95 7.41 -2.06 -4.69
CA PHE A 95 7.08 -0.92 -3.85
C PHE A 95 7.91 -0.92 -2.57
N MET A 96 8.23 0.26 -2.06
CA MET A 96 8.80 0.46 -0.74
C MET A 96 8.07 1.60 -0.02
N TYR A 97 7.74 1.35 1.25
CA TYR A 97 7.29 2.35 2.20
C TYR A 97 8.35 2.53 3.28
N THR A 98 8.60 3.78 3.68
CA THR A 98 9.43 4.11 4.84
C THR A 98 8.74 5.17 5.68
N HIS A 99 8.71 4.97 6.99
CA HIS A 99 8.16 5.90 7.95
C HIS A 99 9.07 6.03 9.16
N ASN A 100 9.27 7.27 9.63
CA ASN A 100 9.98 7.58 10.85
C ASN A 100 9.20 8.65 11.64
N ARG A 101 8.53 8.22 12.71
CA ARG A 101 7.72 9.07 13.60
C ARG A 101 8.56 10.09 14.36
N ASN A 102 9.84 9.84 14.61
CA ASN A 102 10.72 10.78 15.32
C ASN A 102 11.01 12.03 14.48
N THR A 103 11.03 11.90 13.16
CA THR A 103 11.35 13.00 12.24
C THR A 103 10.14 13.48 11.43
N GLY A 104 9.03 12.74 11.47
CA GLY A 104 7.90 12.95 10.58
C GLY A 104 8.19 12.54 9.13
N PHE A 105 9.30 11.82 8.88
CA PHE A 105 9.63 11.36 7.54
C PHE A 105 8.69 10.24 7.12
N GLU A 106 8.13 10.37 5.92
CA GLU A 106 7.30 9.36 5.31
C GLU A 106 7.48 9.39 3.80
N GLN A 107 7.75 8.23 3.20
CA GLN A 107 7.96 8.12 1.76
C GLN A 107 7.41 6.79 1.22
N THR A 108 6.88 6.87 0.01
CA THR A 108 6.59 5.71 -0.85
C THR A 108 7.37 5.84 -2.15
N VAL A 109 7.95 4.75 -2.61
CA VAL A 109 8.56 4.65 -3.94
C VAL A 109 8.11 3.37 -4.64
N TRP A 110 8.05 3.40 -5.97
CA TRP A 110 7.41 2.40 -6.81
C TRP A 110 8.31 1.98 -7.96
N LEU A 111 8.14 0.73 -8.41
CA LEU A 111 8.66 0.28 -9.71
C LEU A 111 7.78 0.87 -10.82
N CYS A 112 8.12 2.07 -11.27
CA CYS A 112 7.26 2.86 -12.15
C CYS A 112 7.05 2.29 -13.55
N ASP A 113 7.94 1.40 -14.02
CA ASP A 113 7.73 0.65 -15.26
C ASP A 113 6.45 -0.21 -15.20
N ARG A 114 6.08 -0.64 -13.99
CA ARG A 114 4.89 -1.45 -13.72
C ARG A 114 3.76 -0.66 -13.07
N TYR A 115 4.10 0.28 -12.19
CA TYR A 115 3.14 1.09 -11.42
C TYR A 115 3.38 2.59 -11.67
N PRO A 116 2.90 3.14 -12.79
CA PRO A 116 3.21 4.51 -13.18
C PRO A 116 2.79 5.53 -12.13
N GLN A 117 3.70 6.46 -11.80
CA GLN A 117 3.44 7.56 -10.87
C GLN A 117 3.47 8.91 -11.60
N PRO A 118 2.59 9.88 -11.25
CA PRO A 118 2.63 11.21 -11.84
C PRO A 118 3.90 12.01 -11.52
N ASN A 119 4.50 11.75 -10.36
CA ASN A 119 5.73 12.40 -9.91
C ASN A 119 6.90 11.39 -9.98
N PRO A 120 7.94 11.63 -10.82
CA PRO A 120 9.11 10.77 -10.90
C PRO A 120 9.86 10.58 -9.57
N ALA A 121 9.72 11.50 -8.62
CA ALA A 121 10.30 11.35 -7.28
C ALA A 121 9.69 10.19 -6.47
N HIS A 122 8.57 9.62 -6.92
CA HIS A 122 7.96 8.42 -6.35
C HIS A 122 8.38 7.15 -7.10
N CYS A 123 9.33 7.23 -8.04
CA CYS A 123 9.89 6.07 -8.71
C CYS A 123 11.19 5.63 -8.02
N PHE A 124 11.48 4.33 -8.04
CA PHE A 124 12.85 3.89 -7.75
C PHE A 124 13.83 4.55 -8.74
N PRO A 125 15.00 4.98 -8.27
CA PRO A 125 16.05 5.42 -9.18
C PRO A 125 16.53 4.22 -10.01
N PRO A 126 17.04 4.46 -11.23
CA PRO A 126 17.77 3.43 -11.97
C PRO A 126 18.95 2.91 -11.14
N LEU A 127 19.19 1.59 -11.17
CA LEU A 127 20.37 0.97 -10.55
C LEU A 127 21.65 1.25 -11.35
#